data_AF-A0A2Z6NIF6-F1
#
_entry.id   AF-A0A2Z6NIF6-F1
#
_cell.length_a   1.000
_cell.length_b   1.000
_cell.length_c   1.000
_cell.angle_alpha   90.00
_cell.angle_beta   90.00
_cell.angle_gamma   90.00
#
_symmetry.space_group_name_H-M   'P 1'
#
loop_
_entity.id
_entity.type
_entity.pdbx_description
1 polymer ?
#
loop_
_entity_poly.entity_id
_entity_poly.type
_entity_poly.pdbx_seq_one_letter_code
_entity_poly.pdbx_strand_id
1 'polypeptide(L)'
;MDTSRQSYYLTQKKPGSEVSAEIAAALAASSIVFRKIDDRYSNMLLARAKQVFDFANNHRGSYNDSIGAGVCPFYCDFNGYMDELIWGAAWLYKASNDQNYWNFVKSNIQSIESSIVVRNIKGFKVLANGGSFSEFGWDSKHAGINVLVSQWVMNNPSNQSPFVPNANNLICSLLPNSPTKSVTYSKGKR
;
A
#
# COMPACT_ATOMS: atom_id res chain seq x y z
N MET A 1 22.36 9.24 -25.09
CA MET A 1 22.23 8.10 -24.15
C MET A 1 22.20 6.88 -25.03
N ASP A 2 23.27 6.10 -25.02
CA ASP A 2 23.56 5.14 -26.10
C ASP A 2 23.37 3.68 -25.65
N THR A 3 22.92 3.49 -24.41
CA THR A 3 22.57 2.19 -23.83
C THR A 3 21.09 1.88 -24.03
N SER A 4 20.77 0.60 -24.26
CA SER A 4 19.39 0.11 -24.39
C SER A 4 18.55 0.47 -23.16
N ARG A 5 17.31 0.92 -23.40
CA ARG A 5 16.31 1.25 -22.38
C ARG A 5 15.12 0.29 -22.50
N GLN A 6 15.38 -0.99 -22.28
CA GLN A 6 14.38 -2.04 -22.44
C GLN A 6 13.16 -1.78 -21.54
N SER A 7 11.97 -1.86 -22.13
CA SER A 7 10.70 -1.75 -21.41
C SER A 7 10.24 -3.11 -20.93
N TYR A 8 9.71 -3.14 -19.70
CA TYR A 8 9.05 -4.31 -19.11
C TYR A 8 7.58 -3.97 -18.88
N TYR A 9 6.73 -4.99 -18.94
CA TYR A 9 5.29 -4.84 -18.72
C TYR A 9 4.71 -6.09 -18.07
N LEU A 10 3.62 -5.91 -17.33
CA LEU A 10 2.90 -6.97 -16.66
C LEU A 10 1.75 -7.47 -17.52
N THR A 11 1.41 -8.75 -17.37
CA THR A 11 0.30 -9.39 -18.08
C THR A 11 -0.43 -10.32 -17.14
N GLN A 12 -1.58 -10.85 -17.56
CA GLN A 12 -2.31 -11.85 -16.76
C GLN A 12 -1.49 -13.11 -16.45
N LYS A 13 -0.52 -13.47 -17.31
CA LYS A 13 0.41 -14.61 -17.12
C LYS A 13 1.70 -14.24 -16.39
N LYS A 14 1.99 -12.95 -16.31
CA LYS A 14 3.15 -12.35 -15.62
C LYS A 14 2.65 -11.18 -14.76
N PRO A 15 1.89 -11.46 -13.70
CA PRO A 15 1.23 -10.44 -12.89
C PRO A 15 2.21 -9.66 -12.00
N GLY A 16 1.75 -8.54 -11.46
CA GLY A 16 2.47 -7.75 -10.47
C GLY A 16 1.46 -6.93 -9.69
N SER A 17 0.84 -7.56 -8.71
CA SER A 17 -0.29 -7.02 -7.95
C SER A 17 0.09 -5.79 -7.16
N GLU A 18 1.27 -5.80 -6.54
CA GLU A 18 1.78 -4.72 -5.70
C GLU A 18 1.92 -3.42 -6.52
N VAL A 19 2.73 -3.42 -7.59
CA VAL A 19 2.90 -2.22 -8.42
C VAL A 19 1.61 -1.81 -9.13
N SER A 20 0.77 -2.76 -9.53
CA SER A 20 -0.52 -2.45 -10.17
C SER A 20 -1.49 -1.80 -9.18
N ALA A 21 -1.60 -2.32 -7.97
CA ALA A 21 -2.45 -1.75 -6.93
C ALA A 21 -1.92 -0.39 -6.42
N GLU A 22 -0.60 -0.19 -6.39
CA GLU A 22 0.00 1.11 -6.09
C GLU A 22 -0.29 2.14 -7.20
N ILE A 23 -0.24 1.74 -8.47
CA ILE A 23 -0.68 2.59 -9.60
C ILE A 23 -2.16 2.95 -9.43
N ALA A 24 -3.01 1.99 -9.07
CA ALA A 24 -4.42 2.25 -8.82
C ALA A 24 -4.62 3.25 -7.65
N ALA A 25 -3.87 3.09 -6.56
CA ALA A 25 -3.89 4.02 -5.43
C ALA A 25 -3.49 5.45 -5.87
N ALA A 26 -2.40 5.59 -6.61
CA ALA A 26 -1.91 6.88 -7.09
C ALA A 26 -2.91 7.57 -8.04
N LEU A 27 -3.52 6.83 -8.96
CA LEU A 27 -4.54 7.35 -9.87
C LEU A 27 -5.82 7.75 -9.12
N ALA A 28 -6.27 6.93 -8.17
CA ALA A 28 -7.44 7.23 -7.34
C ALA A 28 -7.20 8.48 -6.48
N ALA A 29 -6.05 8.59 -5.81
CA ALA A 29 -5.66 9.78 -5.04
C ALA A 29 -5.60 11.04 -5.92
N SER A 30 -4.99 10.92 -7.11
CA SER A 30 -4.90 12.02 -8.07
C SER A 30 -6.29 12.47 -8.54
N SER A 31 -7.23 11.54 -8.77
CA SER A 31 -8.60 11.89 -9.16
C SER A 31 -9.31 12.78 -8.14
N ILE A 32 -9.00 12.66 -6.85
CA ILE A 32 -9.58 13.51 -5.81
C ILE A 32 -9.07 14.95 -5.96
N VAL A 33 -7.77 15.12 -6.22
CA VAL A 33 -7.14 16.44 -6.40
C VAL A 33 -7.70 17.15 -7.63
N PHE A 34 -7.82 16.44 -8.75
CA PHE A 34 -8.29 17.04 -10.01
C PHE A 34 -9.80 17.30 -10.06
N ARG A 35 -10.59 16.74 -9.15
CA ARG A 35 -12.07 16.80 -9.20
C ARG A 35 -12.66 18.19 -9.36
N LYS A 36 -12.04 19.20 -8.73
CA LYS A 36 -12.51 20.59 -8.79
C LYS A 36 -11.82 21.42 -9.88
N ILE A 37 -10.77 20.90 -10.50
CA ILE A 37 -9.92 21.62 -11.47
C ILE A 37 -10.25 21.15 -12.89
N ASP A 38 -10.33 19.84 -13.08
CA ASP A 38 -10.66 19.17 -14.34
C ASP A 38 -11.42 17.88 -14.03
N ASP A 39 -12.75 17.99 -14.03
CA ASP A 39 -13.63 16.86 -13.73
C ASP A 39 -13.51 15.72 -14.76
N ARG A 40 -13.29 16.05 -16.04
CA ARG A 40 -13.11 15.05 -17.10
C ARG A 40 -11.85 14.23 -16.85
N TYR A 41 -10.74 14.89 -16.53
CA TYR A 41 -9.48 14.21 -16.20
C TYR A 41 -9.59 13.42 -14.90
N SER A 42 -10.22 13.98 -13.87
CA SER A 42 -10.54 13.27 -12.61
C SER A 42 -11.30 11.96 -12.89
N ASN A 43 -12.35 12.00 -13.69
CA ASN A 43 -13.14 10.81 -14.04
C ASN A 43 -12.34 9.79 -14.85
N MET A 44 -11.47 10.25 -15.76
CA MET A 44 -10.57 9.37 -16.51
C MET A 44 -9.58 8.66 -15.58
N LEU A 45 -8.97 9.38 -14.63
CA LEU A 45 -8.05 8.82 -13.65
C LEU A 45 -8.75 7.79 -12.75
N LEU A 46 -9.93 8.11 -12.23
CA LEU A 46 -10.69 7.19 -11.39
C LEU A 46 -11.11 5.93 -12.16
N ALA A 47 -11.60 6.07 -13.39
CA ALA A 47 -11.95 4.93 -14.24
C ALA A 47 -10.73 4.03 -14.50
N ARG A 48 -9.56 4.63 -14.78
CA ARG A 48 -8.32 3.87 -14.96
C ARG A 48 -7.88 3.19 -13.65
N ALA A 49 -8.00 3.87 -12.52
CA ALA A 49 -7.66 3.32 -11.21
C ALA A 49 -8.43 2.02 -10.92
N LYS A 50 -9.75 2.02 -11.18
CA LYS A 50 -10.61 0.82 -11.03
C LYS A 50 -10.13 -0.33 -11.92
N GLN A 51 -9.87 -0.07 -13.21
CA GLN A 51 -9.40 -1.09 -14.15
C GLN A 51 -8.05 -1.71 -13.74
N VAL A 52 -7.11 -0.87 -13.30
CA VAL A 52 -5.78 -1.34 -12.88
C VAL A 52 -5.87 -2.12 -11.58
N PHE A 53 -6.74 -1.71 -10.65
CA PHE A 53 -7.00 -2.46 -9.43
C PHE A 53 -7.65 -3.82 -9.72
N ASP A 54 -8.63 -3.88 -10.61
CA ASP A 54 -9.25 -5.14 -11.02
C ASP A 54 -8.22 -6.08 -11.62
N PHE A 55 -7.31 -5.57 -12.45
CA PHE A 55 -6.17 -6.36 -12.94
C PHE A 55 -5.30 -6.89 -11.80
N ALA A 56 -4.91 -6.03 -10.86
CA ALA A 56 -4.08 -6.39 -9.72
C ALA A 56 -4.71 -7.48 -8.84
N ASN A 57 -6.02 -7.36 -8.60
CA ASN A 57 -6.77 -8.22 -7.69
C ASN A 57 -7.20 -9.54 -8.33
N ASN A 58 -7.51 -9.55 -9.64
CA ASN A 58 -7.95 -10.75 -10.36
C ASN A 58 -6.78 -11.59 -10.86
N HIS A 59 -5.60 -11.00 -11.05
CA HIS A 59 -4.38 -11.70 -11.46
C HIS A 59 -3.31 -11.52 -10.39
N ARG A 60 -3.45 -12.27 -9.29
CA ARG A 60 -2.57 -12.11 -8.13
C ARG A 60 -1.20 -12.73 -8.35
N GLY A 61 -0.14 -11.96 -8.11
CA GLY A 61 1.24 -12.43 -8.11
C GLY A 61 2.25 -11.29 -8.10
N SER A 62 3.49 -11.60 -7.73
CA SER A 62 4.55 -10.61 -7.54
C SER A 62 5.26 -10.26 -8.85
N TYR A 63 5.60 -8.98 -9.04
CA TYR A 63 6.45 -8.55 -10.16
C TYR A 63 7.87 -9.11 -10.01
N ASN A 64 8.33 -9.43 -8.80
CA ASN A 64 9.62 -10.11 -8.61
C ASN A 64 9.65 -11.43 -9.38
N ASP A 65 8.55 -12.19 -9.34
CA ASP A 65 8.44 -13.48 -10.02
C ASP A 65 8.22 -13.30 -11.54
N SER A 66 7.57 -12.21 -11.94
CA SER A 66 7.16 -11.97 -13.34
C SER A 66 8.22 -11.31 -14.21
N ILE A 67 8.91 -10.30 -13.69
CA ILE A 67 9.90 -9.51 -14.42
C ILE A 67 11.29 -9.52 -13.77
N GLY A 68 11.43 -10.05 -12.55
CA GLY A 68 12.70 -10.43 -11.94
C GLY A 68 13.78 -9.36 -12.02
N ALA A 69 14.86 -9.65 -12.76
CA ALA A 69 16.01 -8.77 -12.95
C ALA A 69 15.68 -7.42 -13.61
N GLY A 70 14.48 -7.25 -14.17
CA GLY A 70 14.01 -5.96 -14.68
C GLY A 70 13.72 -4.93 -13.57
N VAL A 71 13.60 -5.36 -12.31
CA VAL A 71 13.33 -4.47 -11.16
C VAL A 71 14.25 -4.76 -9.96
N CYS A 72 14.48 -6.05 -9.67
CA CYS A 72 15.49 -6.47 -8.71
C CYS A 72 16.90 -6.34 -9.31
N PRO A 73 17.91 -5.87 -8.54
CA PRO A 73 17.95 -5.77 -7.08
C PRO A 73 17.56 -4.40 -6.49
N PHE A 74 16.94 -3.50 -7.27
CA PHE A 74 16.71 -2.12 -6.83
C PHE A 74 15.43 -1.96 -6.01
N TYR A 75 14.30 -2.37 -6.59
CA TYR A 75 13.00 -2.34 -5.94
C TYR A 75 12.46 -3.76 -5.97
N CYS A 76 12.85 -4.58 -4.99
CA CYS A 76 12.33 -5.93 -4.86
C CYS A 76 11.12 -5.94 -3.93
N ASP A 77 10.06 -6.62 -4.32
CA ASP A 77 8.94 -6.91 -3.41
C ASP A 77 9.40 -7.83 -2.26
N PHE A 78 9.37 -7.31 -1.03
CA PHE A 78 9.70 -8.10 0.17
C PHE A 78 8.49 -8.44 1.04
N ASN A 79 7.44 -7.62 1.02
CA ASN A 79 6.27 -7.76 1.90
C ASN A 79 5.08 -8.47 1.23
N GLY A 80 5.19 -8.75 -0.07
CA GLY A 80 4.10 -9.23 -0.89
C GLY A 80 3.26 -8.07 -1.43
N TYR A 81 2.00 -8.36 -1.75
CA TYR A 81 1.12 -7.41 -2.45
C TYR A 81 -0.19 -7.12 -1.74
N MET A 82 -0.43 -7.77 -0.59
CA MET A 82 -1.73 -7.66 0.07
C MET A 82 -1.92 -6.28 0.70
N ASP A 83 -0.87 -5.65 1.19
CA ASP A 83 -0.92 -4.29 1.70
C ASP A 83 -1.12 -3.27 0.57
N GLU A 84 -0.49 -3.41 -0.61
CA GLU A 84 -0.82 -2.58 -1.77
C GLU A 84 -2.26 -2.78 -2.25
N LEU A 85 -2.79 -4.01 -2.23
CA LEU A 85 -4.20 -4.26 -2.58
C LEU A 85 -5.15 -3.58 -1.58
N ILE A 86 -4.87 -3.65 -0.28
CA ILE A 86 -5.70 -2.97 0.73
C ILE A 86 -5.56 -1.44 0.61
N TRP A 87 -4.35 -0.95 0.34
CA TRP A 87 -4.07 0.46 0.10
C TRP A 87 -4.78 1.02 -1.13
N GLY A 88 -4.70 0.32 -2.25
CA GLY A 88 -5.43 0.64 -3.48
C GLY A 88 -6.93 0.66 -3.27
N ALA A 89 -7.48 -0.34 -2.58
CA ALA A 89 -8.90 -0.36 -2.22
C ALA A 89 -9.28 0.82 -1.31
N ALA A 90 -8.47 1.16 -0.32
CA ALA A 90 -8.72 2.30 0.56
C ALA A 90 -8.77 3.63 -0.22
N TRP A 91 -7.84 3.87 -1.14
CA TRP A 91 -7.87 5.06 -2.00
C TRP A 91 -9.03 5.07 -2.97
N LEU A 92 -9.38 3.93 -3.56
CA LEU A 92 -10.56 3.82 -4.42
C LEU A 92 -11.84 4.12 -3.64
N TYR A 93 -11.99 3.58 -2.43
CA TYR A 93 -13.10 3.91 -1.55
C TYR A 93 -13.15 5.41 -1.27
N LYS A 94 -12.02 6.02 -0.88
CA LYS A 94 -11.94 7.47 -0.63
C LYS A 94 -12.32 8.29 -1.87
N ALA A 95 -11.95 7.83 -3.06
CA ALA A 95 -12.20 8.54 -4.31
C ALA A 95 -13.63 8.39 -4.83
N SER A 96 -14.25 7.21 -4.68
CA SER A 96 -15.54 6.87 -5.30
C SER A 96 -16.72 6.72 -4.32
N ASN A 97 -16.44 6.56 -3.02
CA ASN A 97 -17.41 6.15 -2.01
C ASN A 97 -18.09 4.79 -2.30
N ASP A 98 -17.47 3.94 -3.11
CA ASP A 98 -18.00 2.61 -3.47
C ASP A 98 -17.71 1.59 -2.35
N GLN A 99 -18.80 1.12 -1.74
CA GLN A 99 -18.77 0.24 -0.57
C GLN A 99 -18.08 -1.11 -0.82
N ASN A 100 -17.95 -1.55 -2.08
CA ASN A 100 -17.23 -2.77 -2.41
C ASN A 100 -15.74 -2.67 -2.01
N TYR A 101 -15.12 -1.52 -2.21
CA TYR A 101 -13.73 -1.31 -1.80
C TYR A 101 -13.58 -1.23 -0.28
N TRP A 102 -14.52 -0.61 0.43
CA TRP A 102 -14.51 -0.64 1.91
C TRP A 102 -14.69 -2.06 2.45
N ASN A 103 -15.57 -2.86 1.85
CA ASN A 103 -15.73 -4.27 2.20
C ASN A 103 -14.44 -5.05 1.94
N PHE A 104 -13.77 -4.80 0.82
CA PHE A 104 -12.47 -5.41 0.52
C PHE A 104 -11.43 -5.11 1.60
N VAL A 105 -11.29 -3.83 2.01
CA VAL A 105 -10.38 -3.44 3.09
C VAL A 105 -10.67 -4.22 4.38
N LYS A 106 -11.93 -4.23 4.84
CA LYS A 106 -12.32 -4.93 6.06
C LYS A 106 -12.08 -6.45 6.00
N SER A 107 -12.38 -7.07 4.85
CA SER A 107 -12.23 -8.52 4.69
C SER A 107 -10.77 -8.97 4.61
N ASN A 108 -9.84 -8.09 4.23
CA ASN A 108 -8.45 -8.45 3.98
C ASN A 108 -7.46 -7.88 5.01
N ILE A 109 -7.82 -6.89 5.83
CA ILE A 109 -6.89 -6.25 6.79
C ILE A 109 -6.19 -7.25 7.72
N GLN A 110 -6.88 -8.28 8.19
CA GLN A 110 -6.29 -9.30 9.06
C GLN A 110 -5.17 -10.11 8.39
N SER A 111 -5.15 -10.19 7.05
CA SER A 111 -4.11 -10.90 6.32
C SER A 111 -2.75 -10.22 6.39
N ILE A 112 -2.71 -8.90 6.60
CA ILE A 112 -1.45 -8.14 6.70
C ILE A 112 -1.02 -7.92 8.16
N GLU A 113 -1.96 -7.96 9.11
CA GLU A 113 -1.62 -7.96 10.55
C GLU A 113 -0.95 -9.27 11.00
N SER A 114 -1.29 -10.39 10.36
CA SER A 114 -0.78 -11.73 10.69
C SER A 114 0.40 -12.20 9.81
N SER A 115 0.76 -11.43 8.78
CA SER A 115 1.81 -11.84 7.83
C SER A 115 3.20 -11.49 8.36
N ILE A 116 3.88 -12.57 8.79
CA ILE A 116 5.27 -12.66 9.27
C ILE A 116 6.22 -12.94 8.09
N VAL A 117 5.75 -12.87 6.84
CA VAL A 117 6.51 -13.33 5.67
C VAL A 117 7.22 -12.16 5.00
N VAL A 118 8.47 -11.93 5.40
CA VAL A 118 9.39 -11.03 4.69
C VAL A 118 10.23 -11.86 3.74
N ARG A 119 10.51 -11.40 2.53
CA ARG A 119 11.51 -12.06 1.67
C ARG A 119 12.89 -11.49 1.98
N ASN A 120 13.92 -12.33 2.03
CA ASN A 120 15.29 -11.83 2.09
C ASN A 120 15.73 -11.30 0.71
N ILE A 121 16.93 -10.71 0.64
CA ILE A 121 17.53 -10.16 -0.60
C ILE A 121 17.64 -11.22 -1.73
N LYS A 122 17.60 -12.51 -1.39
CA LYS A 122 17.62 -13.63 -2.35
C LYS A 122 16.21 -14.15 -2.70
N GLY A 123 15.14 -13.45 -2.29
CA GLY A 123 13.74 -13.79 -2.59
C GLY A 123 13.15 -14.91 -1.75
N PHE A 124 13.90 -15.48 -0.78
CA PHE A 124 13.40 -16.56 0.08
C PHE A 124 12.52 -16.01 1.20
N LYS A 125 11.38 -16.66 1.43
CA LYS A 125 10.47 -16.37 2.55
C LYS A 125 11.20 -16.62 3.88
N VAL A 126 11.29 -15.59 4.71
CA VAL A 126 11.78 -15.64 6.08
C VAL A 126 10.71 -15.12 7.04
N LEU A 127 10.70 -15.66 8.25
CA LEU A 127 9.78 -15.24 9.30
C LEU A 127 10.34 -14.00 10.00
N ALA A 128 9.66 -12.86 9.91
CA ALA A 128 9.93 -11.66 10.70
C ALA A 128 8.71 -11.33 11.57
N ASN A 129 8.91 -11.22 12.88
CA ASN A 129 7.84 -10.82 13.81
C ASN A 129 7.40 -9.38 13.54
N GLY A 130 6.20 -9.22 12.97
CA GLY A 130 5.43 -7.97 13.01
C GLY A 130 5.13 -7.37 11.63
N GLY A 131 3.83 -7.24 11.32
CA GLY A 131 3.37 -6.25 10.35
C GLY A 131 3.78 -4.87 10.85
N SER A 132 4.56 -4.15 10.05
CA SER A 132 5.19 -2.90 10.48
C SER A 132 4.15 -1.78 10.55
N PHE A 133 3.41 -1.71 11.65
CA PHE A 133 2.63 -0.51 12.01
C PHE A 133 3.52 0.74 11.98
N SER A 134 4.83 0.57 12.09
CA SER A 134 5.86 1.60 12.17
C SER A 134 6.43 2.09 10.84
N GLU A 135 6.10 1.48 9.70
CA GLU A 135 6.75 1.82 8.42
C GLU A 135 5.75 2.09 7.29
N PHE A 136 6.01 3.17 6.56
CA PHE A 136 5.36 3.50 5.30
C PHE A 136 6.43 3.79 4.26
N GLY A 137 6.38 3.08 3.14
CA GLY A 137 7.35 3.19 2.07
C GLY A 137 6.87 2.57 0.78
N TRP A 138 7.77 2.53 -0.21
CA TRP A 138 7.45 1.99 -1.53
C TRP A 138 7.10 0.50 -1.50
N ASP A 139 7.59 -0.25 -0.51
CA ASP A 139 7.35 -1.69 -0.33
C ASP A 139 6.35 -2.03 0.80
N SER A 140 5.99 -1.06 1.66
CA SER A 140 5.06 -1.31 2.78
C SER A 140 4.04 -0.20 2.94
N LYS A 141 2.75 -0.55 2.96
CA LYS A 141 1.63 0.39 3.08
C LYS A 141 0.89 0.34 4.43
N HIS A 142 1.33 -0.52 5.35
CA HIS A 142 0.66 -0.80 6.63
C HIS A 142 0.33 0.47 7.44
N ALA A 143 1.35 1.29 7.74
CA ALA A 143 1.17 2.54 8.46
C ALA A 143 0.21 3.50 7.73
N GLY A 144 0.34 3.60 6.41
CA GLY A 144 -0.51 4.42 5.56
C GLY A 144 -1.98 4.00 5.61
N ILE A 145 -2.26 2.70 5.49
CA ILE A 145 -3.62 2.13 5.58
C ILE A 145 -4.25 2.48 6.93
N ASN A 146 -3.54 2.21 8.03
CA ASN A 146 -4.06 2.45 9.37
C ASN A 146 -4.37 3.93 9.61
N VAL A 147 -3.47 4.84 9.20
CA VAL A 147 -3.70 6.29 9.31
C VAL A 147 -4.81 6.78 8.38
N LEU A 148 -4.90 6.28 7.15
CA LEU A 148 -5.92 6.72 6.20
C LEU A 148 -7.33 6.27 6.63
N VAL A 149 -7.48 5.00 6.99
CA VAL A 149 -8.76 4.39 7.34
C VAL A 149 -9.25 4.88 8.71
N SER A 150 -8.34 5.12 9.66
CA SER A 150 -8.71 5.59 11.01
C SER A 150 -9.59 6.85 10.96
N GLN A 151 -9.39 7.75 9.99
CA GLN A 151 -10.19 8.96 9.79
C GLN A 151 -11.69 8.67 9.58
N TRP A 152 -12.05 7.51 9.03
CA TRP A 152 -13.44 7.14 8.73
C TRP A 152 -14.09 6.36 9.87
N VAL A 153 -13.28 5.62 10.63
CA VAL A 153 -13.77 4.68 11.65
C VAL A 153 -13.60 5.19 13.09
N MET A 154 -12.91 6.32 13.30
CA MET A 154 -12.63 6.85 14.64
C MET A 154 -13.89 7.06 15.50
N ASN A 155 -15.03 7.40 14.88
CA ASN A 155 -16.30 7.60 15.59
C ASN A 155 -17.20 6.35 15.60
N ASN A 156 -16.73 5.20 15.11
CA ASN A 156 -17.49 3.96 15.04
C ASN A 156 -16.74 2.81 15.75
N PRO A 157 -17.04 2.55 17.05
CA PRO A 157 -16.32 1.57 17.86
C PRO A 157 -16.22 0.17 17.23
N SER A 158 -17.24 -0.26 16.49
CA SER A 158 -17.26 -1.58 15.85
C SER A 158 -16.25 -1.74 14.71
N ASN A 159 -15.75 -0.64 14.15
CA ASN A 159 -14.83 -0.63 13.00
C ASN A 159 -13.45 -0.04 13.33
N GLN A 160 -13.20 0.38 14.57
CA GLN A 160 -11.94 1.04 14.94
C GLN A 160 -10.71 0.11 14.85
N SER A 161 -10.87 -1.18 15.15
CA SER A 161 -9.78 -2.14 15.13
C SER A 161 -9.60 -2.76 13.74
N PRO A 162 -8.35 -2.91 13.23
CA PRO A 162 -7.09 -2.55 13.87
C PRO A 162 -6.63 -1.10 13.61
N PHE A 163 -7.36 -0.35 12.79
CA PHE A 163 -6.92 0.93 12.22
C PHE A 163 -6.53 2.01 13.23
N VAL A 164 -7.41 2.33 14.18
CA VAL A 164 -7.16 3.39 15.17
C VAL A 164 -6.05 3.01 16.15
N PRO A 165 -6.07 1.80 16.77
CA PRO A 165 -4.95 1.36 17.60
C PRO A 165 -3.60 1.39 16.86
N ASN A 166 -3.54 0.89 15.62
CA ASN A 166 -2.29 0.84 14.88
C ASN A 166 -1.81 2.22 14.41
N ALA A 167 -2.72 3.13 14.06
CA ALA A 167 -2.38 4.52 13.81
C ALA A 167 -1.80 5.19 15.07
N ASN A 168 -2.38 4.94 16.25
CA ASN A 168 -1.84 5.43 17.52
C ASN A 168 -0.46 4.83 17.82
N ASN A 169 -0.28 3.53 17.60
CA ASN A 169 1.00 2.85 17.80
C ASN A 169 2.10 3.44 16.92
N LEU A 170 1.81 3.72 15.64
CA LEU A 170 2.72 4.43 14.75
C LEU A 170 3.15 5.77 15.35
N ILE A 171 2.20 6.64 15.70
CA ILE A 171 2.52 7.97 16.23
C ILE A 171 3.32 7.86 17.52
N CYS A 172 2.91 7.01 18.46
CA CYS A 172 3.63 6.79 19.70
C CYS A 172 5.04 6.23 19.48
N SER A 173 5.26 5.42 18.43
CA SER A 173 6.61 4.94 18.10
C SER A 173 7.56 6.04 17.63
N LEU A 174 7.01 7.14 17.12
CA LEU A 174 7.72 8.30 16.54
C LEU A 174 7.75 9.53 17.45
N LEU A 175 7.28 9.45 18.70
CA LEU A 175 7.32 10.59 19.62
C LEU A 175 8.49 10.47 20.61
N PRO A 176 9.34 11.50 20.76
CA PRO A 176 10.56 11.42 21.59
C PRO A 176 10.32 11.02 23.05
N ASN A 177 9.19 11.45 23.61
CA ASN A 177 8.80 11.24 25.01
C ASN A 177 7.79 10.09 25.19
N SER A 178 7.50 9.33 24.15
CA SER A 178 6.57 8.20 24.24
C SER A 178 7.21 7.00 24.94
N PRO A 179 6.49 6.29 25.82
CA PRO A 179 6.99 5.07 26.45
C PRO A 179 7.20 3.92 25.45
N THR A 180 6.61 4.00 24.24
CA THR A 180 6.70 2.98 23.19
C THR A 180 7.52 3.44 21.97
N LYS A 181 8.34 4.49 22.12
CA LYS A 181 9.24 4.98 21.07
C LYS A 181 10.13 3.85 20.54
N SER A 182 10.22 3.72 19.21
CA SER A 182 11.09 2.73 18.54
C SER A 182 12.18 3.34 17.66
N VAL A 183 12.14 4.65 17.40
CA VAL A 183 13.13 5.35 16.54
C VAL A 183 14.21 6.08 17.34
N THR A 184 15.34 6.32 16.69
CA THR A 184 16.45 7.13 17.22
C THR A 184 16.44 8.54 16.61
N TYR A 185 16.92 9.53 17.38
CA TYR A 185 17.01 10.92 16.94
C TYR A 185 18.47 11.38 16.96
N SER A 186 18.89 12.03 15.88
CA SER A 186 20.14 12.78 15.88
C SER A 186 20.02 14.06 16.71
N LYS A 187 21.15 14.60 17.15
CA LYS A 187 21.16 15.91 17.82
C LYS A 187 20.77 17.00 16.82
N GLY A 188 19.66 17.70 17.07
CA GLY A 188 19.31 18.91 16.33
C GLY A 188 20.33 20.02 16.62
N LYS A 189 20.70 20.80 15.60
CA LYS A 189 21.41 22.06 15.81
C LYS A 189 20.40 23.10 16.29
N ARG A 190 20.66 23.68 17.46
CA ARG A 190 19.93 24.86 17.96
C ARG A 190 20.40 26.10 17.23
#